data_AF-A0A9P1A886-F1
#
_entry.id   AF-A0A9P1A886-F1
#
_cell.length_a   1.000
_cell.length_b   1.000
_cell.length_c   1.000
_cell.angle_alpha   90.00
_cell.angle_beta   90.00
_cell.angle_gamma   90.00
#
_symmetry.space_group_name_H-M   'P 1'
#
loop_
_entity.id
_entity.type
_entity.pdbx_description
1 polymer ?
#
loop_
_entity_poly.entity_id
_entity_poly.type
_entity_poly.pdbx_seq_one_letter_code
_entity_poly.pdbx_strand_id
1 'polypeptide(L)'
;MRVTPHAQDTGGFYVALIEKVSETNFEPSAANGPAWKKKKMFKDEPFTFLKLDDERWNDIRSHYGIDTSFEYQNLFSRRLETNDANSRQLFFANDAVKNFVKENMTKVSIQNAGMKMFSRTEGKVESTRFRLSQEGIRYLFKFMNKQKVRIGAEDMLKMLKSEENLVPLETLTCKTDVRQQQNGTVVVFCEEDEPVCTWVGYHTIAPYISKEERLHLLRMMGVDCAEIELLMKSKRKEKAAQDREAAWARKEEEAKASGEPSTSTNAPESSSESPEAAESSEEPKEEKMEEEETCQL
;
A
#
# COMPACT_ATOMS: atom_id res chain seq x y z
N MET A 1 5.56 16.04 -28.18
CA MET A 1 5.11 17.26 -27.47
C MET A 1 6.12 17.59 -26.38
N ARG A 2 6.52 18.86 -26.24
CA ARG A 2 7.35 19.36 -25.12
C ARG A 2 6.48 20.26 -24.26
N VAL A 3 6.46 20.02 -22.95
CA VAL A 3 5.78 20.88 -21.97
C VAL A 3 6.88 21.57 -21.16
N THR A 4 7.03 22.88 -21.32
CA THR A 4 8.03 23.68 -20.61
C THR A 4 7.47 24.17 -19.28
N PRO A 5 8.33 24.32 -18.23
CA PRO A 5 7.84 24.72 -16.91
C PRO A 5 7.04 26.03 -16.90
N HIS A 6 7.48 27.02 -17.68
CA HIS A 6 6.85 28.33 -17.77
C HIS A 6 5.51 28.34 -18.52
N ALA A 7 5.21 27.33 -19.33
CA ALA A 7 4.00 27.32 -20.14
C ALA A 7 2.74 26.92 -19.35
N GLN A 8 2.91 26.17 -18.24
CA GLN A 8 1.79 25.64 -17.44
C GLN A 8 2.05 25.64 -15.92
N ASP A 9 3.07 26.37 -15.45
CA ASP A 9 3.47 26.41 -14.03
C ASP A 9 3.60 25.00 -13.41
N THR A 10 4.29 24.12 -14.15
CA THR A 10 4.44 22.70 -13.84
C THR A 10 5.88 22.23 -14.09
N GLY A 11 6.16 20.94 -13.91
CA GLY A 11 7.45 20.35 -14.28
C GLY A 11 7.71 20.41 -15.79
N GLY A 12 8.97 20.21 -16.18
CA GLY A 12 9.33 20.05 -17.60
C GLY A 12 9.12 18.61 -18.06
N PHE A 13 8.39 18.38 -19.15
CA PHE A 13 8.10 17.04 -19.69
C PHE A 13 8.31 16.94 -21.19
N TYR A 14 8.73 15.75 -21.64
CA TYR A 14 8.71 15.36 -23.04
C TYR A 14 7.81 14.13 -23.21
N VAL A 15 6.81 14.26 -24.09
CA VAL A 15 5.84 13.20 -24.35
C VAL A 15 5.89 12.85 -25.84
N ALA A 16 6.15 11.58 -26.13
CA ALA A 16 6.07 11.01 -27.48
C ALA A 16 5.04 9.87 -27.49
N LEU A 17 4.14 9.90 -28.46
CA LEU A 17 3.19 8.82 -28.73
C LEU A 17 3.66 8.10 -30.00
N ILE A 18 3.86 6.79 -29.92
CA ILE A 18 4.32 5.97 -31.03
C ILE A 18 3.27 4.89 -31.28
N GLU A 19 2.82 4.77 -32.53
CA GLU A 19 1.93 3.71 -32.97
C GLU A 19 2.75 2.60 -33.62
N LYS A 20 2.54 1.35 -33.19
CA LYS A 20 3.13 0.18 -33.84
C LYS A 20 2.27 -0.19 -35.05
N VAL A 21 2.77 0.10 -36.26
CA VAL A 21 2.03 -0.06 -37.53
C VAL A 21 2.11 -1.46 -38.15
N SER A 22 3.06 -2.30 -37.71
CA SER A 22 3.20 -3.67 -38.19
C SER A 22 3.81 -4.57 -37.12
N GLU A 23 3.58 -5.87 -37.22
CA GLU A 23 4.34 -6.84 -36.42
C GLU A 23 5.83 -6.71 -36.74
N THR A 24 6.64 -6.89 -35.70
CA THR A 24 8.10 -6.81 -35.82
C THR A 24 8.61 -8.22 -35.57
N ASN A 25 9.28 -8.80 -36.56
CA ASN A 25 10.01 -10.05 -36.36
C ASN A 25 11.18 -9.75 -35.43
N PHE A 26 10.99 -10.00 -34.14
CA PHE A 26 12.07 -9.98 -33.17
C PHE A 26 12.93 -11.21 -33.43
N GLU A 27 14.07 -11.01 -34.12
CA GLU A 27 15.16 -11.97 -34.10
C GLU A 27 15.64 -12.12 -32.65
N PRO A 28 15.48 -13.28 -32.00
CA PRO A 28 15.94 -13.47 -30.62
C PRO A 28 17.45 -13.20 -30.47
N SER A 29 18.19 -13.33 -31.58
CA SER A 29 19.62 -13.06 -31.69
C SER A 29 19.99 -11.57 -31.70
N ALA A 30 19.06 -10.64 -31.94
CA ALA A 30 19.34 -9.21 -31.97
C ALA A 30 19.31 -8.57 -30.56
N ALA A 31 18.75 -9.27 -29.57
CA ALA A 31 18.77 -8.88 -28.17
C ALA A 31 20.08 -9.33 -27.47
N ASN A 32 21.23 -9.00 -28.06
CA ASN A 32 22.54 -9.13 -27.40
C ASN A 32 22.74 -8.00 -26.38
N GLY A 33 21.83 -7.86 -25.43
CA GLY A 33 22.14 -7.19 -24.17
C GLY A 33 23.17 -8.01 -23.39
N PRO A 34 23.90 -7.43 -22.42
CA PRO A 34 24.81 -8.18 -21.58
C PRO A 34 24.06 -9.38 -21.00
N ALA A 35 24.63 -10.59 -21.16
CA ALA A 35 23.99 -11.84 -20.78
C ALA A 35 23.35 -11.69 -19.39
N TRP A 36 22.02 -11.54 -19.34
CA TRP A 36 21.29 -11.53 -18.09
C TRP A 36 21.58 -12.89 -17.48
N LYS A 37 22.49 -12.93 -16.51
CA LYS A 37 22.72 -14.12 -15.69
C LYS A 37 21.34 -14.53 -15.24
N LYS A 38 20.86 -15.71 -15.65
CA LYS A 38 19.60 -16.28 -15.14
C LYS A 38 19.74 -16.34 -13.63
N LYS A 39 19.38 -15.24 -12.94
CA LYS A 39 19.23 -15.22 -11.49
C LYS A 39 18.30 -16.40 -11.22
N LYS A 40 18.68 -17.27 -10.27
CA LYS A 40 17.82 -18.36 -9.78
C LYS A 40 16.39 -17.83 -9.78
N MET A 41 15.51 -18.49 -10.54
CA MET A 41 14.14 -18.05 -10.73
C MET A 41 13.61 -17.62 -9.37
N PHE A 42 13.09 -16.40 -9.30
CA PHE A 42 12.46 -15.89 -8.09
C PHE A 42 11.46 -16.95 -7.67
N LYS A 43 11.63 -17.48 -6.46
CA LYS A 43 10.77 -18.51 -5.90
C LYS A 43 9.49 -17.84 -5.39
N ASP A 44 8.89 -17.00 -6.24
CA ASP A 44 7.66 -16.29 -5.94
C ASP A 44 6.55 -17.34 -5.78
N GLU A 45 5.74 -17.19 -4.73
CA GLU A 45 4.56 -18.03 -4.59
C GLU A 45 3.63 -17.80 -5.79
N PRO A 46 3.10 -18.88 -6.41
CA PRO A 46 2.32 -18.76 -7.62
C PRO A 46 0.95 -18.11 -7.34
N PHE A 47 0.32 -17.69 -8.42
CA PHE A 47 -1.02 -17.13 -8.42
C PHE A 47 -2.03 -18.27 -8.67
N THR A 48 -2.77 -18.64 -7.64
CA THR A 48 -3.80 -19.69 -7.73
C THR A 48 -5.17 -19.04 -7.77
N PHE A 49 -5.80 -19.06 -8.95
CA PHE A 49 -7.16 -18.57 -9.16
C PHE A 49 -8.19 -19.54 -8.57
N LEU A 50 -9.32 -19.00 -8.12
CA LEU A 50 -10.43 -19.81 -7.61
C LEU A 50 -10.95 -20.74 -8.72
N LYS A 51 -11.34 -21.94 -8.31
CA LYS A 51 -11.97 -22.92 -9.20
C LYS A 51 -13.45 -22.60 -9.37
N LEU A 52 -14.05 -23.19 -10.39
CA LEU A 52 -15.50 -23.23 -10.50
C LEU A 52 -16.06 -23.95 -9.25
N ASP A 53 -17.11 -23.39 -8.66
CA ASP A 53 -17.78 -23.92 -7.46
C ASP A 53 -16.91 -23.97 -6.19
N ASP A 54 -16.02 -23.00 -6.01
CA ASP A 54 -15.22 -22.87 -4.78
C ASP A 54 -16.10 -22.57 -3.54
N GLU A 55 -15.99 -23.40 -2.51
CA GLU A 55 -16.75 -23.25 -1.25
C GLU A 55 -16.53 -21.88 -0.59
N ARG A 56 -15.30 -21.34 -0.66
CA ARG A 56 -14.98 -20.02 -0.07
C ARG A 56 -15.80 -18.93 -0.74
N TRP A 57 -16.00 -19.04 -2.06
CA TRP A 57 -16.83 -18.10 -2.79
C TRP A 57 -18.31 -18.24 -2.42
N ASN A 58 -18.81 -19.46 -2.26
CA ASN A 58 -20.19 -19.70 -1.88
C ASN A 58 -20.52 -19.06 -0.51
N ASP A 59 -19.61 -19.19 0.47
CA ASP A 59 -19.74 -18.53 1.78
C ASP A 59 -19.78 -17.00 1.64
N ILE A 60 -18.81 -16.42 0.92
CA ILE A 60 -18.69 -14.98 0.69
C ILE A 60 -19.95 -14.45 -0.02
N ARG A 61 -20.36 -15.11 -1.10
CA ARG A 61 -21.52 -14.73 -1.91
C ARG A 61 -22.81 -14.77 -1.11
N SER A 62 -23.02 -15.82 -0.31
CA SER A 62 -24.21 -15.98 0.52
C SER A 62 -24.30 -14.89 1.59
N HIS A 63 -23.18 -14.61 2.26
CA HIS A 63 -23.11 -13.65 3.36
C HIS A 63 -23.28 -12.19 2.89
N TYR A 64 -22.55 -11.77 1.85
CA TYR A 64 -22.59 -10.40 1.33
C TYR A 64 -23.67 -10.19 0.25
N GLY A 65 -24.34 -11.26 -0.19
CA GLY A 65 -25.37 -11.21 -1.22
C GLY A 65 -24.82 -10.72 -2.56
N ILE A 66 -23.67 -11.25 -2.98
CA ILE A 66 -23.00 -10.78 -4.20
C ILE A 66 -23.71 -11.33 -5.45
N ASP A 67 -23.97 -10.43 -6.39
CA ASP A 67 -24.62 -10.73 -7.66
C ASP A 67 -23.77 -11.67 -8.56
N THR A 68 -24.45 -12.45 -9.42
CA THR A 68 -23.79 -13.37 -10.35
C THR A 68 -23.00 -12.70 -11.46
N SER A 69 -23.25 -11.41 -11.75
CA SER A 69 -22.46 -10.62 -12.70
C SER A 69 -21.03 -10.37 -12.22
N PHE A 70 -20.73 -10.58 -10.94
CA PHE A 70 -19.36 -10.52 -10.44
C PHE A 70 -18.55 -11.75 -10.87
N GLU A 71 -17.48 -11.52 -11.62
CA GLU A 71 -16.57 -12.54 -12.14
C GLU A 71 -15.69 -13.15 -11.03
N TYR A 72 -16.26 -13.95 -10.13
CA TYR A 72 -15.51 -14.48 -8.98
C TYR A 72 -14.33 -15.39 -9.35
N GLN A 73 -14.34 -16.00 -10.54
CA GLN A 73 -13.21 -16.79 -11.06
C GLN A 73 -11.94 -15.95 -11.26
N ASN A 74 -12.07 -14.63 -11.23
CA ASN A 74 -10.99 -13.66 -11.30
C ASN A 74 -10.39 -13.33 -9.93
N LEU A 75 -10.93 -13.95 -8.87
CA LEU A 75 -10.30 -14.01 -7.56
C LEU A 75 -9.16 -15.02 -7.55
N PHE A 76 -8.09 -14.70 -6.84
CA PHE A 76 -6.94 -15.57 -6.64
C PHE A 76 -6.28 -15.36 -5.28
N SER A 77 -5.52 -16.36 -4.86
CA SER A 77 -4.56 -16.25 -3.78
C SER A 77 -3.14 -16.27 -4.34
N ARG A 78 -2.19 -15.72 -3.57
CA ARG A 78 -0.77 -15.86 -3.86
C ARG A 78 -0.23 -16.98 -2.98
N ARG A 79 -0.44 -18.23 -3.40
CA ARG A 79 -0.03 -19.45 -2.70
C ARG A 79 -0.04 -20.64 -3.65
N LEU A 80 0.71 -21.68 -3.30
CA LEU A 80 0.63 -22.97 -3.99
C LEU A 80 -0.77 -23.56 -3.84
N GLU A 81 -1.25 -24.22 -4.89
CA GLU A 81 -2.57 -24.87 -4.92
C GLU A 81 -2.77 -25.87 -3.78
N THR A 82 -1.71 -26.55 -3.35
CA THR A 82 -1.71 -27.47 -2.21
C THR A 82 -2.03 -26.79 -0.86
N ASN A 83 -1.76 -25.49 -0.74
CA ASN A 83 -1.93 -24.69 0.47
C ASN A 83 -2.98 -23.56 0.31
N ASP A 84 -3.71 -23.56 -0.80
CA ASP A 84 -4.65 -22.49 -1.17
C ASP A 84 -5.86 -22.41 -0.23
N ALA A 85 -6.33 -23.57 0.28
CA ALA A 85 -7.39 -23.63 1.29
C ALA A 85 -7.07 -22.82 2.56
N ASN A 86 -5.78 -22.62 2.85
CA ASN A 86 -5.34 -21.83 4.00
C ASN A 86 -5.16 -20.34 3.70
N SER A 87 -5.43 -19.89 2.47
CA SER A 87 -5.11 -18.52 2.05
C SER A 87 -5.70 -17.49 3.02
N ARG A 88 -4.86 -16.53 3.40
CA ARG A 88 -5.26 -15.44 4.29
C ARG A 88 -5.91 -14.29 3.52
N GLN A 89 -5.75 -14.22 2.21
CA GLN A 89 -6.17 -13.07 1.40
C GLN A 89 -6.61 -13.53 0.02
N LEU A 90 -7.64 -12.88 -0.51
CA LEU A 90 -8.07 -13.05 -1.89
C LEU A 90 -7.96 -11.71 -2.61
N PHE A 91 -7.33 -11.74 -3.76
CA PHE A 91 -7.13 -10.62 -4.66
C PHE A 91 -7.99 -10.82 -5.91
N PHE A 92 -8.39 -9.73 -6.56
CA PHE A 92 -9.13 -9.74 -7.81
C PHE A 92 -8.30 -9.11 -8.91
N ALA A 93 -8.27 -9.72 -10.08
CA ALA A 93 -7.66 -9.19 -11.28
C ALA A 93 -8.63 -9.36 -12.45
N ASN A 94 -8.82 -8.32 -13.27
CA ASN A 94 -9.61 -8.47 -14.50
C ASN A 94 -9.00 -9.52 -15.45
N ASP A 95 -9.75 -9.89 -16.49
CA ASP A 95 -9.32 -10.92 -17.44
C ASP A 95 -7.96 -10.63 -18.09
N ALA A 96 -7.69 -9.37 -18.45
CA ALA A 96 -6.42 -8.99 -19.05
C ALA A 96 -5.23 -9.26 -18.11
N VAL A 97 -5.34 -8.85 -16.84
CA VAL A 97 -4.29 -9.09 -15.83
C VAL A 97 -4.20 -10.57 -15.48
N LYS A 98 -5.34 -11.28 -15.39
CA LYS A 98 -5.37 -12.73 -15.14
C LYS A 98 -4.65 -13.50 -16.26
N ASN A 99 -4.91 -13.18 -17.52
CA ASN A 99 -4.25 -13.81 -18.65
C ASN A 99 -2.75 -13.51 -18.65
N PHE A 100 -2.37 -12.25 -18.43
CA PHE A 100 -0.97 -11.86 -18.28
C PHE A 100 -0.26 -12.66 -17.17
N VAL A 101 -0.86 -12.76 -15.99
CA VAL A 101 -0.30 -13.48 -14.84
C VAL A 101 -0.15 -14.97 -15.17
N LYS A 102 -1.17 -15.60 -15.76
CA LYS A 102 -1.13 -17.03 -16.13
C LYS A 102 -0.01 -17.35 -17.11
N GLU A 103 0.23 -16.49 -18.09
CA GLU A 103 1.22 -16.72 -19.15
C GLU A 103 2.66 -16.37 -18.74
N ASN A 104 2.82 -15.51 -17.73
CA ASN A 104 4.10 -14.89 -17.40
C ASN A 104 4.62 -15.16 -15.98
N MET A 105 3.83 -15.72 -15.06
CA MET A 105 4.25 -15.93 -13.67
C MET A 105 5.52 -16.80 -13.53
N THR A 106 5.84 -17.62 -14.52
CA THR A 106 7.07 -18.44 -14.54
C THR A 106 8.25 -17.75 -15.24
N LYS A 107 8.00 -16.67 -15.98
CA LYS A 107 9.00 -15.98 -16.81
C LYS A 107 9.45 -14.66 -16.18
N VAL A 108 8.57 -13.99 -15.45
CA VAL A 108 8.78 -12.68 -14.84
C VAL A 108 8.44 -12.76 -13.37
N SER A 109 9.23 -12.10 -12.52
CA SER A 109 8.88 -11.93 -11.10
C SER A 109 7.76 -10.89 -10.99
N ILE A 110 6.56 -11.36 -10.65
CA ILE A 110 5.38 -10.51 -10.45
C ILE A 110 5.23 -10.27 -8.95
N GLN A 111 5.55 -9.04 -8.51
CA GLN A 111 5.49 -8.68 -7.10
C GLN A 111 4.05 -8.54 -6.59
N ASN A 112 3.23 -7.78 -7.33
CA ASN A 112 1.83 -7.54 -7.02
C ASN A 112 0.99 -7.71 -8.29
N ALA A 113 -0.22 -8.22 -8.15
CA ALA A 113 -1.21 -8.26 -9.20
C ALA A 113 -2.59 -7.99 -8.60
N GLY A 114 -3.46 -7.36 -9.37
CA GLY A 114 -4.84 -7.12 -8.96
C GLY A 114 -4.97 -6.23 -7.71
N MET A 115 -6.12 -6.37 -7.05
CA MET A 115 -6.52 -5.60 -5.87
C MET A 115 -7.02 -6.53 -4.78
N LYS A 116 -6.69 -6.25 -3.52
CA LYS A 116 -7.12 -7.07 -2.40
C LYS A 116 -8.62 -6.88 -2.14
N MET A 117 -9.39 -7.96 -2.25
CA MET A 117 -10.84 -7.94 -2.05
C MET A 117 -11.24 -8.43 -0.66
N PHE A 118 -10.61 -9.53 -0.22
CA PHE A 118 -11.01 -10.21 1.01
C PHE A 118 -9.80 -10.58 1.87
N SER A 119 -10.00 -10.60 3.18
CA SER A 119 -9.03 -11.13 4.15
C SER A 119 -9.69 -12.19 5.01
N ARG A 120 -9.01 -13.29 5.27
CA ARG A 120 -9.49 -14.33 6.17
C ARG A 120 -9.54 -13.78 7.61
N THR A 121 -10.62 -14.10 8.31
CA THR A 121 -10.78 -13.88 9.74
C THR A 121 -10.63 -15.22 10.46
N GLU A 122 -9.98 -15.22 11.62
CA GLU A 122 -9.67 -16.45 12.37
C GLU A 122 -10.72 -16.76 13.46
N GLY A 123 -11.83 -16.02 13.49
CA GLY A 123 -12.92 -16.18 14.46
C GLY A 123 -13.76 -17.44 14.20
N LYS A 124 -14.14 -18.14 15.28
CA LYS A 124 -14.95 -19.37 15.21
C LYS A 124 -16.47 -19.15 15.06
N VAL A 125 -16.94 -17.90 15.18
CA VAL A 125 -18.37 -17.56 15.38
C VAL A 125 -18.96 -16.80 14.18
N GLU A 126 -18.19 -16.60 13.11
CA GLU A 126 -18.64 -15.82 11.95
C GLU A 126 -19.32 -16.71 10.91
N SER A 127 -20.38 -16.18 10.29
CA SER A 127 -21.08 -16.84 9.18
C SER A 127 -20.27 -16.86 7.88
N THR A 128 -19.21 -16.04 7.78
CA THR A 128 -18.22 -16.07 6.69
C THR A 128 -16.81 -16.08 7.28
N ARG A 129 -15.89 -16.80 6.63
CA ARG A 129 -14.47 -16.83 7.01
C ARG A 129 -13.67 -15.65 6.47
N PHE A 130 -14.29 -14.80 5.66
CA PHE A 130 -13.63 -13.71 4.95
C PHE A 130 -14.33 -12.38 5.21
N ARG A 131 -13.56 -11.39 5.63
CA ARG A 131 -13.96 -9.98 5.71
C ARG A 131 -13.59 -9.22 4.44
N LEU A 132 -14.34 -8.17 4.16
CA LEU A 132 -14.06 -7.24 3.06
C LEU A 132 -12.81 -6.39 3.34
N SER A 133 -12.09 -6.08 2.28
CA SER A 133 -10.99 -5.11 2.27
C SER A 133 -11.50 -3.75 1.82
N GLN A 134 -11.00 -2.67 2.44
CA GLN A 134 -11.33 -1.30 2.03
C GLN A 134 -10.85 -0.98 0.60
N GLU A 135 -9.78 -1.60 0.12
CA GLU A 135 -9.32 -1.41 -1.26
C GLU A 135 -10.37 -1.93 -2.27
N GLY A 136 -10.84 -3.15 -2.06
CA GLY A 136 -11.74 -3.83 -2.98
C GLY A 136 -13.19 -3.36 -2.95
N ILE A 137 -13.61 -2.70 -1.87
CA ILE A 137 -15.03 -2.41 -1.66
C ILE A 137 -15.60 -1.45 -2.71
N ARG A 138 -14.83 -0.45 -3.17
CA ARG A 138 -15.30 0.49 -4.20
C ARG A 138 -15.69 -0.22 -5.50
N TYR A 139 -15.02 -1.31 -5.84
CA TYR A 139 -15.39 -2.14 -6.99
C TYR A 139 -16.52 -3.12 -6.66
N LEU A 140 -16.47 -3.76 -5.49
CA LEU A 140 -17.44 -4.81 -5.12
C LEU A 140 -18.83 -4.26 -4.79
N PHE A 141 -18.91 -3.03 -4.29
CA PHE A 141 -20.12 -2.44 -3.71
C PHE A 141 -21.34 -2.53 -4.65
N LYS A 142 -21.13 -2.29 -5.95
CA LYS A 142 -22.19 -2.35 -6.98
C LYS A 142 -22.84 -3.74 -7.12
N PHE A 143 -22.13 -4.79 -6.71
CA PHE A 143 -22.60 -6.17 -6.78
C PHE A 143 -23.16 -6.67 -5.45
N MET A 144 -22.99 -5.92 -4.36
CA MET A 144 -23.41 -6.34 -3.02
C MET A 144 -24.86 -5.98 -2.73
N ASN A 145 -25.59 -6.90 -2.09
CA ASN A 145 -26.99 -6.70 -1.70
C ASN A 145 -27.26 -6.88 -0.20
N LYS A 146 -26.32 -7.42 0.57
CA LYS A 146 -26.41 -7.60 2.02
C LYS A 146 -25.23 -6.93 2.74
N GLN A 147 -25.31 -6.84 4.06
CA GLN A 147 -24.23 -6.30 4.92
C GLN A 147 -23.80 -4.88 4.52
N LYS A 148 -24.76 -4.08 4.05
CA LYS A 148 -24.54 -2.68 3.72
C LYS A 148 -25.63 -1.82 4.35
N VAL A 149 -25.24 -0.69 4.93
CA VAL A 149 -26.14 0.23 5.63
C VAL A 149 -25.86 1.65 5.18
N ARG A 150 -26.91 2.34 4.73
CA ARG A 150 -26.82 3.76 4.44
C ARG A 150 -26.87 4.52 5.76
N ILE A 151 -25.92 5.42 5.99
CA ILE A 151 -25.82 6.21 7.23
C ILE A 151 -25.83 7.71 6.94
N GLY A 152 -26.24 8.50 7.93
CA GLY A 152 -26.15 9.96 7.86
C GLY A 152 -24.70 10.45 7.91
N ALA A 153 -24.47 11.64 7.34
CA ALA A 153 -23.14 12.27 7.33
C ALA A 153 -22.58 12.50 8.74
N GLU A 154 -23.44 12.81 9.72
CA GLU A 154 -23.02 13.03 11.12
C GLU A 154 -22.43 11.75 11.75
N ASP A 155 -23.07 10.60 11.54
CA ASP A 155 -22.58 9.32 12.04
C ASP A 155 -21.27 8.91 11.36
N MET A 156 -21.16 9.09 10.03
CA MET A 156 -19.93 8.86 9.30
C MET A 156 -18.80 9.75 9.85
N LEU A 157 -19.07 11.04 10.00
CA LEU A 157 -18.11 12.01 10.54
C LEU A 157 -17.64 11.62 11.94
N LYS A 158 -18.58 11.20 12.79
CA LYS A 158 -18.28 10.75 14.16
C LYS A 158 -17.37 9.53 14.16
N MET A 159 -17.64 8.56 13.29
CA MET A 159 -16.78 7.39 13.14
C MET A 159 -15.37 7.74 12.63
N LEU A 160 -15.29 8.61 11.62
CA LEU A 160 -14.01 8.98 11.01
C LEU A 160 -13.17 9.87 11.93
N LYS A 161 -13.78 10.79 12.70
CA LYS A 161 -13.08 11.68 13.65
C LYS A 161 -12.63 11.00 14.94
N SER A 162 -13.26 9.88 15.32
CA SER A 162 -12.90 9.16 16.55
C SER A 162 -11.42 8.75 16.55
N GLU A 163 -10.65 9.19 17.56
CA GLU A 163 -9.26 8.75 17.72
C GLU A 163 -9.16 7.24 17.96
N GLU A 164 -10.16 6.70 18.66
CA GLU A 164 -10.30 5.27 18.87
C GLU A 164 -11.00 4.62 17.67
N ASN A 165 -10.49 3.46 17.26
CA ASN A 165 -11.14 2.69 16.21
C ASN A 165 -12.45 2.04 16.68
N LEU A 166 -12.66 1.88 17.98
CA LEU A 166 -13.86 1.24 18.52
C LEU A 166 -14.88 2.31 18.93
N VAL A 167 -15.82 2.62 18.04
CA VAL A 167 -16.86 3.62 18.29
C VAL A 167 -18.06 2.93 18.95
N PRO A 168 -18.54 3.39 20.13
CA PRO A 168 -19.71 2.79 20.75
C PRO A 168 -20.97 3.01 19.91
N LEU A 169 -21.69 1.93 19.57
CA LEU A 169 -22.90 1.96 18.75
C LEU A 169 -23.99 2.85 19.34
N GLU A 170 -24.09 2.92 20.68
CA GLU A 170 -25.10 3.76 21.35
C GLU A 170 -24.94 5.25 21.06
N THR A 171 -23.76 5.66 20.60
CA THR A 171 -23.49 7.06 20.23
C THR A 171 -23.91 7.40 18.81
N LEU A 172 -24.34 6.42 18.01
CA LEU A 172 -24.69 6.58 16.60
C LEU A 172 -26.20 6.45 16.40
N THR A 173 -26.73 7.21 15.45
CA THR A 173 -28.16 7.14 15.09
C THR A 173 -28.48 5.89 14.28
N CYS A 174 -27.54 5.43 13.44
CA CYS A 174 -27.67 4.24 12.59
C CYS A 174 -27.60 2.90 13.34
N LYS A 175 -27.52 2.90 14.67
CA LYS A 175 -27.32 1.68 15.49
C LYS A 175 -28.38 0.60 15.25
N THR A 176 -29.63 0.99 14.99
CA THR A 176 -30.72 0.05 14.76
C THR A 176 -30.54 -0.66 13.42
N ASP A 177 -30.21 0.08 12.36
CA ASP A 177 -30.01 -0.45 11.01
C ASP A 177 -28.75 -1.32 10.93
N VAL A 178 -27.69 -0.91 11.64
CA VAL A 178 -26.46 -1.71 11.80
C VAL A 178 -26.75 -3.01 12.53
N ARG A 179 -27.55 -3.00 13.61
CA ARG A 179 -27.93 -4.20 14.38
C ARG A 179 -28.87 -5.15 13.63
N GLN A 180 -29.55 -4.69 12.60
CA GLN A 180 -30.34 -5.58 11.73
C GLN A 180 -29.45 -6.44 10.81
N GLN A 181 -28.21 -6.01 10.58
CA GLN A 181 -27.23 -6.81 9.84
C GLN A 181 -26.63 -7.90 10.72
N GLN A 182 -25.99 -8.91 10.11
CA GLN A 182 -25.29 -9.91 10.91
C GLN A 182 -23.99 -9.33 11.46
N ASN A 183 -23.55 -9.83 12.63
CA ASN A 183 -22.26 -9.46 13.21
C ASN A 183 -21.11 -9.74 12.24
N GLY A 184 -20.06 -8.93 12.33
CA GLY A 184 -18.88 -9.03 11.47
C GLY A 184 -18.73 -7.79 10.59
N THR A 185 -18.44 -7.99 9.31
CA THR A 185 -18.16 -6.85 8.42
C THR A 185 -19.43 -6.28 7.82
N VAL A 186 -19.70 -5.01 8.11
CA VAL A 186 -20.80 -4.24 7.53
C VAL A 186 -20.20 -3.04 6.80
N VAL A 187 -20.67 -2.79 5.58
CA VAL A 187 -20.24 -1.65 4.78
C VAL A 187 -21.19 -0.49 5.06
N VAL A 188 -20.68 0.61 5.58
CA VAL A 188 -21.47 1.82 5.76
C VAL A 188 -21.15 2.82 4.66
N PHE A 189 -22.15 3.59 4.24
CA PHE A 189 -21.98 4.56 3.16
C PHE A 189 -22.97 5.71 3.32
N CYS A 190 -22.55 6.93 2.96
CA CYS A 190 -23.44 8.08 2.81
C CYS A 190 -23.92 8.20 1.37
N GLU A 191 -22.95 8.13 0.46
CA GLU A 191 -23.10 8.04 -0.99
C GLU A 191 -22.50 6.72 -1.48
N GLU A 192 -23.04 6.18 -2.58
CA GLU A 192 -22.64 4.85 -3.07
C GLU A 192 -21.19 4.79 -3.58
N ASP A 193 -20.61 5.93 -3.92
CA ASP A 193 -19.24 6.04 -4.43
C ASP A 193 -18.16 6.01 -3.32
N GLU A 194 -18.55 6.26 -2.06
CA GLU A 194 -17.63 6.28 -0.91
C GLU A 194 -18.00 5.28 0.19
N PRO A 195 -18.03 3.96 -0.11
CA PRO A 195 -18.30 2.95 0.89
C PRO A 195 -17.11 2.75 1.84
N VAL A 196 -17.44 2.56 3.12
CA VAL A 196 -16.48 2.33 4.21
C VAL A 196 -16.74 0.96 4.83
N CYS A 197 -15.76 0.07 4.77
CA CYS A 197 -15.79 -1.22 5.45
C CYS A 197 -15.66 -1.01 6.97
N THR A 198 -16.62 -1.54 7.73
CA THR A 198 -16.59 -1.50 9.20
C THR A 198 -16.71 -2.89 9.80
N TRP A 199 -16.19 -3.04 11.00
CA TRP A 199 -16.42 -4.20 11.85
C TRP A 199 -17.43 -3.89 12.93
N VAL A 200 -18.53 -4.62 12.94
CA VAL A 200 -19.62 -4.49 13.89
C VAL A 200 -19.52 -5.61 14.91
N GLY A 201 -19.18 -5.21 16.14
CA GLY A 201 -19.27 -6.04 17.33
C GLY A 201 -20.62 -5.86 18.04
N TYR A 202 -20.74 -6.43 19.24
CA TYR A 202 -21.99 -6.39 20.01
C TYR A 202 -22.38 -4.96 20.49
N HIS A 203 -21.39 -4.15 20.86
CA HIS A 203 -21.58 -2.79 21.36
C HIS A 203 -20.83 -1.71 20.58
N THR A 204 -19.97 -2.10 19.64
CA THR A 204 -19.04 -1.19 18.97
C THR A 204 -19.05 -1.41 17.47
N ILE A 205 -18.73 -0.35 16.73
CA ILE A 205 -18.45 -0.36 15.31
C ILE A 205 -17.07 0.23 15.07
N ALA A 206 -16.31 -0.38 14.16
CA ALA A 206 -14.93 0.03 13.89
C ALA A 206 -14.65 0.17 12.40
N PRO A 207 -14.37 1.39 11.89
CA PRO A 207 -14.00 1.56 10.49
C PRO A 207 -12.60 0.97 10.22
N TYR A 208 -12.53 0.04 9.27
CA TYR A 208 -11.29 -0.61 8.82
C TYR A 208 -10.70 0.11 7.62
N ILE A 209 -10.34 1.36 7.85
CA ILE A 209 -9.70 2.23 6.86
C ILE A 209 -8.32 2.67 7.35
N SER A 210 -7.41 2.96 6.42
CA SER A 210 -6.11 3.50 6.79
C SER A 210 -6.25 4.92 7.35
N LYS A 211 -5.19 5.39 8.03
CA LYS A 211 -5.14 6.76 8.53
C LYS A 211 -5.15 7.78 7.39
N GLU A 212 -4.47 7.48 6.28
CA GLU A 212 -4.48 8.35 5.10
C GLU A 212 -5.86 8.42 4.45
N GLU A 213 -6.55 7.28 4.30
CA GLU A 213 -7.87 7.25 3.67
C GLU A 213 -8.94 7.92 4.55
N ARG A 214 -8.84 7.76 5.88
CA ARG A 214 -9.67 8.49 6.84
C ARG A 214 -9.55 10.00 6.67
N LEU A 215 -8.33 10.52 6.57
CA LEU A 215 -8.07 11.94 6.32
C LEU A 215 -8.67 12.39 4.98
N HIS A 216 -8.50 11.57 3.94
CA HIS A 216 -9.08 11.85 2.62
C HIS A 216 -10.61 11.96 2.67
N LEU A 217 -11.29 10.98 3.29
CA LEU A 217 -12.75 10.99 3.42
C LEU A 217 -13.24 12.18 4.25
N LEU A 218 -12.57 12.51 5.36
CA LEU A 218 -12.90 13.72 6.14
C LEU A 218 -12.79 14.99 5.29
N ARG A 219 -11.78 15.08 4.42
CA ARG A 219 -11.61 16.22 3.50
C ARG A 219 -12.69 16.28 2.43
N MET A 220 -13.09 15.13 1.89
CA MET A 220 -14.23 15.03 0.95
C MET A 220 -15.54 15.51 1.61
N MET A 221 -15.69 15.26 2.92
CA MET A 221 -16.80 15.77 3.73
C MET A 221 -16.65 17.24 4.16
N GLY A 222 -15.65 17.97 3.66
CA GLY A 222 -15.45 19.39 3.95
C GLY A 222 -14.86 19.72 5.33
N VAL A 223 -14.22 18.75 5.99
CA VAL A 223 -13.63 18.94 7.32
C VAL A 223 -12.19 19.46 7.20
N ASP A 224 -11.87 20.50 7.96
CA ASP A 224 -10.47 20.91 8.15
C ASP A 224 -9.72 19.84 8.97
N CYS A 225 -8.70 19.26 8.35
CA CYS A 225 -7.91 18.16 8.91
C CYS A 225 -6.51 18.61 9.37
N ALA A 226 -6.21 19.92 9.37
CA ALA A 226 -4.87 20.43 9.70
C ALA A 226 -4.35 19.97 11.07
N GLU A 227 -5.21 19.99 12.10
CA GLU A 227 -4.86 19.53 13.45
C GLU A 227 -4.58 18.02 13.49
N ILE A 228 -5.43 17.24 12.83
CA ILE A 228 -5.30 15.77 12.74
C ILE A 228 -3.97 15.42 12.05
N GLU A 229 -3.62 16.12 10.98
CA GLU A 229 -2.34 15.94 10.27
C GLU A 229 -1.13 16.33 11.13
N LEU A 230 -1.21 17.42 11.89
CA LEU A 230 -0.15 17.85 12.80
C LEU A 230 0.11 16.77 13.86
N LEU A 231 -0.95 16.26 14.47
CA LEU A 231 -0.89 15.17 15.44
C LEU A 231 -0.28 13.90 14.84
N MET A 232 -0.65 13.53 13.61
CA MET A 232 -0.08 12.38 12.91
C MET A 232 1.41 12.58 12.58
N LYS A 233 1.83 13.77 12.13
CA LYS A 233 3.24 14.10 11.88
C LYS A 233 4.07 14.04 13.16
N SER A 234 3.53 14.53 14.27
CA SER A 234 4.18 14.45 15.59
C SER A 234 4.42 13.00 16.01
N LYS A 235 3.38 12.15 15.98
CA LYS A 235 3.49 10.71 16.29
C LYS A 235 4.47 9.98 15.36
N ARG A 236 4.55 10.36 14.07
CA ARG A 236 5.54 9.80 13.13
C ARG A 236 6.98 10.18 13.49
N LYS A 237 7.22 11.45 13.86
CA LYS A 237 8.54 11.92 14.30
C LYS A 237 9.00 11.20 15.57
N GLU A 238 8.11 11.06 16.54
CA GLU A 238 8.38 10.36 17.79
C GLU A 238 8.72 8.88 17.55
N LYS A 239 7.90 8.17 16.76
CA LYS A 239 8.17 6.79 16.38
C LYS A 239 9.50 6.63 15.64
N ALA A 240 9.83 7.54 14.72
CA ALA A 240 11.11 7.51 14.02
C ALA A 240 12.32 7.79 14.94
N ALA A 241 12.14 8.56 16.01
CA ALA A 241 13.17 8.72 17.05
C ALA A 241 13.36 7.41 17.83
N GLN A 242 12.27 6.79 18.29
CA GLN A 242 12.29 5.51 19.00
C GLN A 242 12.88 4.37 18.16
N ASP A 243 12.51 4.26 16.88
CA ASP A 243 13.04 3.23 15.97
C ASP A 243 14.56 3.41 15.74
N ARG A 244 15.05 4.66 15.72
CA ARG A 244 16.49 4.96 15.62
C ARG A 244 17.24 4.58 16.90
N GLU A 245 16.69 4.90 18.06
CA GLU A 245 17.26 4.51 19.36
C GLU A 245 17.30 2.98 19.51
N ALA A 246 16.22 2.28 19.16
CA ALA A 246 16.16 0.82 19.21
C ALA A 246 17.15 0.16 18.22
N ALA A 247 17.31 0.73 17.02
CA ALA A 247 18.29 0.25 16.06
C ALA A 247 19.73 0.48 16.55
N TRP A 248 19.99 1.59 17.24
CA TRP A 248 21.29 1.85 17.86
C TRP A 248 21.58 0.86 18.99
N ALA A 249 20.62 0.63 19.90
CA ALA A 249 20.76 -0.33 20.99
C ALA A 249 21.03 -1.76 20.48
N ARG A 250 20.33 -2.20 19.43
CA ARG A 250 20.58 -3.52 18.80
C ARG A 250 21.99 -3.62 18.22
N LYS A 251 22.52 -2.56 17.61
CA LYS A 251 23.90 -2.54 17.11
C LYS A 251 24.92 -2.62 18.24
N GLU A 252 24.68 -1.93 19.36
CA GLU A 252 25.56 -2.03 20.54
C GLU A 252 25.52 -3.42 21.20
N GLU A 253 24.35 -4.05 21.26
CA GLU A 253 24.20 -5.43 21.75
C GLU A 253 24.89 -6.43 20.81
N GLU A 254 24.73 -6.29 19.50
CA GLU A 254 25.44 -7.12 18.50
C GLU A 254 26.96 -6.95 18.59
N ALA A 255 27.45 -5.72 18.78
CA ALA A 255 28.87 -5.44 18.97
C ALA A 255 29.44 -6.00 20.30
N LYS A 256 28.64 -6.00 21.38
CA LYS A 256 29.01 -6.63 22.66
C LYS A 256 28.95 -8.16 22.59
N ALA A 257 28.02 -8.72 21.81
CA ALA A 257 27.88 -10.17 21.61
C ALA A 257 28.94 -10.76 20.67
N SER A 258 29.49 -9.96 19.74
CA SER A 258 30.59 -10.39 18.86
C SER A 258 31.97 -10.43 19.51
N GLY A 259 32.11 -9.97 20.77
CA GLY A 259 33.26 -10.25 21.64
C GLY A 259 34.64 -10.17 20.99
N GLU A 260 35.07 -9.00 20.52
CA GLU A 260 36.51 -8.76 20.34
C GLU A 260 37.09 -8.15 21.63
N PRO A 261 38.06 -8.81 22.29
CA PRO A 261 38.80 -8.19 23.37
C PRO A 261 39.91 -7.31 22.78
N SER A 262 39.93 -6.04 23.14
CA SER A 262 41.16 -5.25 23.12
C SER A 262 41.95 -5.53 24.41
N THR A 263 43.18 -6.04 24.30
CA THR A 263 44.25 -5.75 25.28
C THR A 263 45.63 -5.68 24.62
N SER A 264 46.36 -4.63 25.00
CA SER A 264 47.70 -4.15 24.60
C SER A 264 48.84 -5.14 24.89
N THR A 265 50.10 -5.03 24.41
CA THR A 265 51.06 -3.90 24.52
C THR A 265 52.38 -4.29 23.80
N ASN A 266 53.05 -3.35 23.11
CA ASN A 266 54.51 -3.14 23.14
C ASN A 266 54.86 -1.84 22.39
N ALA A 267 55.58 -0.94 23.06
CA ALA A 267 56.20 0.28 22.51
C ALA A 267 57.67 0.01 22.15
N PRO A 268 58.51 0.98 21.69
CA PRO A 268 58.24 2.26 20.99
C PRO A 268 59.09 2.42 19.71
N GLU A 269 58.79 3.41 18.85
CA GLU A 269 59.80 4.38 18.39
C GLU A 269 59.16 5.65 17.80
N SER A 270 59.44 6.76 18.49
CA SER A 270 59.56 8.18 18.11
C SER A 270 58.91 8.68 16.81
N SER A 271 58.20 9.81 16.77
CA SER A 271 58.61 11.11 17.34
C SER A 271 57.45 12.12 17.28
N SER A 272 57.42 12.99 18.31
CA SER A 272 56.95 14.39 18.41
C SER A 272 56.10 14.96 17.25
N GLU A 273 55.00 15.67 17.46
CA GLU A 273 54.77 16.77 18.41
C GLU A 273 53.27 17.17 18.38
N SER A 274 52.81 17.90 19.40
CA SER A 274 51.40 18.28 19.62
C SER A 274 50.99 19.60 18.89
N PRO A 275 49.90 20.30 19.27
CA PRO A 275 48.65 20.41 18.50
C PRO A 275 48.30 21.86 18.08
N GLU A 276 47.27 22.06 17.24
CA GLU A 276 46.36 23.24 17.12
C GLU A 276 45.76 23.27 15.71
N ALA A 277 44.45 23.14 15.51
CA ALA A 277 43.36 24.11 15.71
C ALA A 277 42.92 24.77 14.39
N ALA A 278 41.64 25.13 14.37
CA ALA A 278 40.95 26.07 13.47
C ALA A 278 40.08 25.52 12.33
N GLU A 279 38.81 25.88 12.49
CA GLU A 279 37.68 26.06 11.57
C GLU A 279 38.00 26.58 10.16
N SER A 280 37.15 26.22 9.20
CA SER A 280 36.44 27.09 8.22
C SER A 280 35.85 26.18 7.13
N SER A 281 34.54 26.15 6.86
CA SER A 281 33.70 27.14 6.15
C SER A 281 34.29 27.58 4.80
N GLU A 282 33.82 27.01 3.70
CA GLU A 282 33.97 27.61 2.36
C GLU A 282 32.62 27.62 1.64
N GLU A 283 32.15 28.83 1.38
CA GLU A 283 31.18 29.23 0.36
C GLU A 283 31.90 29.46 -0.99
N PRO A 284 31.17 29.60 -2.11
CA PRO A 284 31.67 29.34 -3.47
C PRO A 284 32.39 30.54 -4.10
N LYS A 285 33.31 30.25 -5.03
CA LYS A 285 33.99 31.25 -5.87
C LYS A 285 33.11 31.69 -7.04
N GLU A 286 32.85 33.01 -7.11
CA GLU A 286 32.56 33.74 -8.33
C GLU A 286 33.80 33.80 -9.23
N GLU A 287 33.60 33.70 -10.54
CA GLU A 287 34.60 34.11 -11.54
C GLU A 287 33.90 34.97 -12.59
N LYS A 288 34.37 36.22 -12.74
CA LYS A 288 33.86 37.24 -13.66
C LYS A 288 34.51 37.10 -15.04
N MET A 289 33.65 37.03 -16.05
CA MET A 289 33.54 37.95 -17.20
C MET A 289 34.84 38.43 -17.88
N GLU A 290 35.04 38.00 -19.14
CA GLU A 290 35.70 38.80 -20.18
C GLU A 290 34.74 38.96 -21.37
N GLU A 291 34.57 40.22 -21.78
CA GLU A 291 33.89 40.67 -22.99
C GLU A 291 34.81 40.44 -24.20
N GLU A 292 34.25 39.99 -25.33
CA GLU A 292 34.76 40.38 -26.64
C GLU A 292 33.65 40.42 -27.70
N GLU A 293 33.85 41.32 -28.64
CA GLU A 293 32.90 42.10 -29.42
C GLU A 293 32.49 41.44 -30.78
N THR A 294 31.31 41.82 -31.29
CA THR A 294 30.89 41.86 -32.73
C THR A 294 30.79 40.56 -33.56
N CYS A 295 29.61 40.31 -34.19
CA CYS A 295 29.32 40.76 -35.57
C CYS A 295 27.89 40.34 -36.03
N GLN A 296 27.31 41.16 -36.90
CA GLN A 296 25.96 41.12 -37.47
C GLN A 296 25.80 40.02 -38.55
N LEU A 297 24.64 39.34 -38.58
CA LEU A 297 23.63 39.32 -39.66
C LEU A 297 22.52 38.30 -39.36
#